data_AF-A0A1Y4IM69-F1
#
_entry.id   AF-A0A1Y4IM69-F1
#
_cell.length_a   1.000
_cell.length_b   1.000
_cell.length_c   1.000
_cell.angle_alpha   90.00
_cell.angle_beta   90.00
_cell.angle_gamma   90.00
#
_symmetry.space_group_name_H-M   'P 1'
#
loop_
_entity.id
_entity.type
_entity.pdbx_description
1 polymer ?
#
loop_
_entity_poly.entity_id
_entity_poly.type
_entity_poly.pdbx_seq_one_letter_code
_entity_poly.pdbx_strand_id
1 'polypeptide(L)'
;MKKYIGTKLIEAKPMTRGEYNEYRGWTIPPDENPDDPGYLVKYSDSYVSWSPKNVFDSAYLQVDDNKHLPSGASIGQKMVDEFISYKEIITLGDKTTVVRCVLRNGFEIVESSSCVDPKNYSEEYGAEICMERIKNKIWELLGFLLQTAWHGIR
;
A
#
# COMPACT_ATOMS: atom_id res chain seq x y z
N MET A 1 18.74 -17.50 -11.91
CA MET A 1 17.84 -17.24 -10.76
C MET A 1 16.40 -17.19 -11.26
N LYS A 2 15.41 -17.60 -10.46
CA LYS A 2 13.97 -17.46 -10.76
C LYS A 2 13.38 -16.32 -9.94
N LYS A 3 12.29 -15.71 -10.41
CA LYS A 3 11.60 -14.58 -9.74
C LYS A 3 10.29 -15.07 -9.13
N TYR A 4 9.93 -14.54 -7.96
CA TYR A 4 8.73 -14.88 -7.19
C TYR A 4 8.08 -13.60 -6.64
N ILE A 5 6.76 -13.57 -6.53
CA ILE A 5 6.00 -12.49 -5.87
C ILE A 5 5.48 -13.03 -4.56
N GLY A 6 5.59 -12.24 -3.50
CA GLY A 6 5.05 -12.58 -2.19
C GLY A 6 4.65 -11.36 -1.40
N THR A 7 3.56 -11.48 -0.66
CA THR A 7 3.07 -10.49 0.30
C THR A 7 2.88 -11.21 1.63
N LYS A 8 3.25 -10.55 2.74
CA LYS A 8 3.14 -11.11 4.09
C LYS A 8 2.56 -10.07 5.04
N LEU A 9 1.61 -10.47 5.87
CA LEU A 9 1.18 -9.68 7.02
C LEU A 9 2.20 -9.87 8.14
N ILE A 10 2.76 -8.77 8.64
CA ILE A 10 3.86 -8.78 9.61
C ILE A 10 3.59 -7.81 10.76
N GLU A 11 4.26 -8.04 11.88
CA GLU A 11 4.41 -7.07 12.97
C GLU A 11 5.79 -6.44 12.86
N ALA A 12 5.91 -5.13 13.09
CA ALA A 12 7.20 -4.47 13.11
C ALA A 12 7.30 -3.43 14.22
N LYS A 13 8.52 -3.27 14.76
CA LYS A 13 8.86 -2.16 15.66
C LYS A 13 10.23 -1.60 15.31
N PRO A 14 10.47 -0.28 15.49
CA PRO A 14 11.79 0.30 15.31
C PRO A 14 12.84 -0.44 16.15
N MET A 15 13.98 -0.72 15.53
CA MET A 15 15.14 -1.37 16.16
C MET A 15 16.37 -1.09 15.29
N THR A 16 17.47 -0.65 15.89
CA THR A 16 18.74 -0.49 15.19
C THR A 16 19.34 -1.84 14.81
N ARG A 17 20.30 -1.85 13.88
CA ARG A 17 21.02 -3.09 13.53
C ARG A 17 21.73 -3.68 14.76
N GLY A 18 22.31 -2.85 15.60
CA GLY A 18 23.03 -3.25 16.80
C GLY A 18 22.13 -3.96 17.81
N GLU A 19 21.01 -3.33 18.16
CA GLU A 19 20.00 -3.92 19.05
C GLU A 19 19.47 -5.26 18.52
N TYR A 20 19.29 -5.37 17.19
CA TYR A 20 18.83 -6.62 16.59
C TYR A 20 19.87 -7.74 16.68
N ASN A 21 21.15 -7.43 16.43
CA ASN A 21 22.22 -8.42 16.56
C ASN A 21 22.39 -8.88 18.01
N GLU A 22 22.31 -7.96 18.97
CA GLU A 22 22.29 -8.29 20.40
C GLU A 22 21.10 -9.21 20.75
N TYR A 23 19.89 -8.87 20.29
CA TYR A 23 18.69 -9.69 20.44
C TYR A 23 18.86 -11.11 19.89
N ARG A 24 19.63 -11.29 18.81
CA ARG A 24 19.92 -12.59 18.18
C ARG A 24 21.14 -13.31 18.75
N GLY A 25 21.94 -12.65 19.59
CA GLY A 25 23.24 -13.14 20.04
C GLY A 25 24.28 -13.22 18.92
N TRP A 26 24.18 -12.35 17.92
CA TRP A 26 25.05 -12.31 16.74
C TRP A 26 26.14 -11.24 16.89
N THR A 27 27.32 -11.54 16.36
CA THR A 27 28.39 -10.56 16.21
C THR A 27 28.15 -9.74 14.96
N ILE A 28 28.15 -8.42 15.10
CA ILE A 28 27.98 -7.49 14.00
C ILE A 28 29.24 -7.54 13.11
N PRO A 29 29.11 -7.67 11.79
CA PRO A 29 30.23 -7.55 10.86
C PRO A 29 30.99 -6.22 11.03
N PRO A 30 32.32 -6.19 10.94
CA PRO A 30 33.10 -4.95 11.14
C PRO A 30 32.79 -3.81 10.15
N ASP A 31 32.21 -4.15 8.99
CA ASP A 31 31.81 -3.24 7.92
C ASP A 31 30.36 -2.76 8.02
N GLU A 32 29.62 -3.19 9.04
CA GLU A 32 28.25 -2.77 9.29
C GLU A 32 28.14 -1.81 10.47
N ASN A 33 27.43 -0.70 10.27
CA ASN A 33 27.17 0.27 11.33
C ASN A 33 26.06 -0.26 12.29
N PRO A 34 26.32 -0.40 13.61
CA PRO A 34 25.31 -0.82 14.58
C PRO A 34 24.16 0.19 14.72
N ASP A 35 24.42 1.48 14.51
CA ASP A 35 23.43 2.55 14.71
C ASP A 35 22.48 2.72 13.51
N ASP A 36 22.61 1.88 12.47
CA ASP A 36 21.75 1.96 11.30
C ASP A 36 20.28 1.78 11.70
N PRO A 37 19.39 2.73 11.36
CA PRO A 37 18.00 2.65 11.72
C PRO A 37 17.29 1.57 10.90
N GLY A 38 16.41 0.84 11.56
CA GLY A 38 15.60 -0.17 10.91
C GLY A 38 14.45 -0.63 11.77
N TYR A 39 13.94 -1.80 11.42
CA TYR A 39 12.80 -2.42 12.06
C TYR A 39 13.10 -3.89 12.33
N LEU A 40 12.80 -4.34 13.55
CA LEU A 40 12.55 -5.75 13.80
C LEU A 40 11.23 -6.10 13.13
N VAL A 41 11.25 -7.11 12.26
CA VAL A 41 10.07 -7.63 11.58
C VAL A 41 9.81 -9.03 12.08
N LYS A 42 8.59 -9.28 12.55
CA LYS A 42 8.12 -10.57 13.05
C LYS A 42 7.00 -11.10 12.16
N TYR A 43 7.13 -12.37 11.79
CA TYR A 43 6.20 -13.08 10.93
C TYR A 43 5.29 -13.99 11.75
N SER A 44 4.19 -14.46 11.15
CA SER A 44 3.18 -15.29 11.81
C SER A 44 3.72 -16.64 12.30
N ASP A 45 4.79 -17.15 11.70
CA ASP A 45 5.43 -18.43 11.99
C ASP A 45 6.60 -18.32 12.99
N SER A 46 6.64 -17.24 13.79
CA SER A 46 7.71 -16.90 14.75
C SER A 46 9.06 -16.55 14.14
N TYR A 47 9.21 -16.60 12.81
CA TYR A 47 10.39 -16.10 12.14
C TYR A 47 10.53 -14.58 12.39
N VAL A 48 11.77 -14.13 12.57
CA VAL A 48 12.11 -12.72 12.79
C VAL A 48 13.26 -12.32 11.89
N SER A 49 13.20 -11.11 11.35
CA SER A 49 14.23 -10.50 10.53
C SER A 49 14.44 -9.04 10.92
N TRP A 50 15.48 -8.41 10.38
CA TRP A 50 15.69 -6.97 10.48
C TRP A 50 15.68 -6.36 9.08
N SER A 51 14.99 -5.24 8.93
CA SER A 51 14.91 -4.49 7.67
C SER A 51 15.45 -3.07 7.88
N PRO A 52 16.38 -2.59 7.03
CA PRO A 52 16.78 -1.18 7.03
C PRO A 52 15.58 -0.26 6.89
N LYS A 53 15.61 0.91 7.54
CA LYS A 53 14.46 1.82 7.62
C LYS A 53 13.91 2.20 6.25
N ASN A 54 14.77 2.62 5.32
CA ASN A 54 14.36 3.01 3.97
C ASN A 54 13.75 1.84 3.17
N VAL A 55 14.29 0.64 3.32
CA VAL A 55 13.75 -0.58 2.70
C VAL A 55 12.38 -0.88 3.28
N PHE A 56 12.22 -0.81 4.60
CA PHE A 56 10.94 -1.04 5.26
C PHE A 56 9.88 -0.01 4.85
N ASP A 57 10.19 1.28 4.97
CA ASP A 57 9.23 2.36 4.68
C ASP A 57 8.73 2.35 3.23
N SER A 58 9.55 1.87 2.30
CA SER A 58 9.20 1.78 0.87
C SER A 58 8.42 0.51 0.51
N ALA A 59 8.58 -0.57 1.26
CA ALA A 59 8.03 -1.89 0.93
C ALA A 59 6.75 -2.25 1.69
N TYR A 60 6.52 -1.64 2.86
CA TYR A 60 5.43 -2.01 3.75
C TYR A 60 4.36 -0.91 3.85
N LEU A 61 3.11 -1.33 3.72
CA LEU A 61 1.94 -0.51 4.00
C LEU A 61 1.46 -0.83 5.41
N GLN A 62 1.41 0.17 6.29
CA GLN A 62 0.74 0.03 7.58
C GLN A 62 -0.77 -0.14 7.36
N VAL A 63 -1.34 -1.12 8.04
CA VAL A 63 -2.78 -1.42 8.03
C VAL A 63 -3.40 -0.99 9.36
N ASP A 64 -4.70 -0.69 9.36
CA ASP A 64 -5.41 -0.33 10.58
C ASP A 64 -5.71 -1.56 11.44
N ASP A 65 -5.43 -1.46 12.74
CA ASP A 65 -5.74 -2.52 13.71
C ASP A 65 -7.25 -2.73 13.81
N ASN A 66 -7.67 -3.99 13.73
CA ASN A 66 -9.05 -4.39 13.93
C ASN A 66 -9.13 -5.67 14.76
N LYS A 67 -9.24 -5.50 16.09
CA LYS A 67 -9.27 -6.59 17.07
C LYS A 67 -10.49 -7.51 16.94
N HIS A 68 -11.50 -7.12 16.15
CA HIS A 68 -12.69 -7.94 15.90
C HIS A 68 -12.52 -8.90 14.73
N LEU A 69 -11.49 -8.72 13.90
CA LEU A 69 -11.19 -9.61 12.78
C LEU A 69 -10.12 -10.64 13.19
N PRO A 70 -10.20 -11.89 12.70
CA PRO A 70 -9.17 -12.89 12.97
C PRO A 70 -7.78 -12.52 12.44
N SER A 71 -7.71 -11.69 11.38
CA SER A 71 -6.46 -11.14 10.85
C SER A 71 -5.83 -10.08 11.77
N GLY A 72 -6.60 -9.52 12.71
CA GLY A 72 -6.20 -8.37 13.52
C GLY A 72 -6.09 -7.04 12.75
N ALA A 73 -6.41 -7.03 11.45
CA ALA A 73 -6.20 -5.89 10.56
C ALA A 73 -7.31 -5.73 9.53
N SER A 74 -7.59 -4.49 9.13
CA SER A 74 -8.54 -4.15 8.05
C SER A 74 -8.05 -3.02 7.15
N ILE A 75 -8.60 -2.96 5.93
CA ILE A 75 -8.47 -1.81 5.04
C ILE A 75 -9.60 -0.82 5.37
N GLY A 76 -9.24 0.42 5.70
CA GLY A 76 -10.20 1.50 5.96
C GLY A 76 -10.24 2.55 4.84
N GLN A 77 -11.25 3.42 4.89
CA GLN A 77 -11.43 4.52 3.92
C GLN A 77 -10.21 5.46 3.89
N LYS A 78 -9.65 5.79 5.05
CA LYS A 78 -8.45 6.61 5.15
C LYS A 78 -7.29 6.01 4.36
N MET A 79 -7.07 4.70 4.48
CA MET A 79 -6.02 4.02 3.72
C MET A 79 -6.25 4.11 2.22
N VAL A 80 -7.49 3.91 1.75
CA VAL A 80 -7.84 4.02 0.33
C VAL A 80 -7.57 5.44 -0.19
N ASP A 81 -7.99 6.45 0.56
CA ASP A 81 -7.82 7.85 0.19
C ASP A 81 -6.32 8.24 0.15
N GLU A 82 -5.56 7.86 1.17
CA GLU A 82 -4.12 8.15 1.27
C GLU A 82 -3.28 7.28 0.33
N PHE A 83 -3.83 6.21 -0.26
CA PHE A 83 -3.11 5.42 -1.26
C PHE A 83 -3.02 6.10 -2.62
N ILE A 84 -3.80 7.16 -2.86
CA ILE A 84 -3.70 7.99 -4.06
C ILE A 84 -2.59 9.02 -3.86
N SER A 85 -1.54 8.95 -4.69
CA SER A 85 -0.40 9.87 -4.62
C SER A 85 -0.57 11.09 -5.52
N TYR A 86 -1.26 10.93 -6.65
CA TYR A 86 -1.49 11.99 -7.61
C TYR A 86 -2.82 11.78 -8.34
N LYS A 87 -3.48 12.89 -8.69
CA LYS A 87 -4.74 12.91 -9.45
C LYS A 87 -4.64 13.95 -10.56
N GLU A 88 -5.03 13.54 -11.75
CA GLU A 88 -5.20 14.39 -12.93
C GLU A 88 -6.62 14.25 -13.44
N ILE A 89 -7.24 15.37 -13.78
CA ILE A 89 -8.58 15.42 -14.35
C ILE A 89 -8.47 16.20 -15.65
N ILE A 90 -9.04 15.67 -16.72
CA ILE A 90 -9.12 16.34 -18.01
C ILE A 90 -10.52 16.19 -18.59
N THR A 91 -10.90 17.16 -19.41
CA THR A 91 -12.02 17.04 -20.35
C THR A 91 -11.49 16.51 -21.69
N LEU A 92 -11.98 15.35 -22.13
CA LEU A 92 -11.74 14.78 -23.46
C LEU A 92 -12.91 15.12 -24.40
N GLY A 93 -12.62 15.87 -25.46
CA GLY A 93 -13.67 16.42 -26.33
C GLY A 93 -14.44 17.54 -25.62
N ASP A 94 -15.77 17.53 -25.74
CA ASP A 94 -16.65 18.56 -25.17
C ASP A 94 -17.52 18.08 -24.01
N LYS A 95 -17.48 16.78 -23.68
CA LYS A 95 -18.48 16.17 -22.77
C LYS A 95 -18.02 14.95 -21.98
N THR A 96 -16.73 14.63 -21.99
CA THR A 96 -16.18 13.45 -21.30
C THR A 96 -15.14 13.88 -20.28
N THR A 97 -15.39 13.65 -19.00
CA THR A 97 -14.36 13.76 -17.97
C THR A 97 -13.54 12.47 -17.94
N VAL A 98 -12.22 12.58 -17.91
CA VAL A 98 -11.29 11.49 -17.65
C VAL A 98 -10.52 11.82 -16.39
N VAL A 99 -10.43 10.87 -15.46
CA VAL A 99 -9.66 11.00 -14.22
C VAL A 99 -8.59 9.91 -14.19
N ARG A 100 -7.34 10.33 -14.01
CA ARG A 100 -6.20 9.46 -13.80
C ARG A 100 -5.70 9.63 -12.36
N CYS A 101 -5.65 8.53 -11.63
CA CYS A 101 -5.01 8.46 -10.32
C CYS A 101 -3.75 7.61 -10.39
N VAL A 102 -2.64 8.15 -9.90
CA VAL A 102 -1.43 7.38 -9.60
C VAL A 102 -1.47 7.00 -8.14
N LEU A 103 -1.20 5.73 -7.84
CA LEU A 103 -1.18 5.21 -6.48
C LEU A 103 0.22 5.35 -5.85
N ARG A 104 0.33 5.13 -4.53
CA ARG A 104 1.62 5.21 -3.81
C ARG A 104 2.71 4.29 -4.35
N ASN A 105 2.32 3.18 -4.98
CA ASN A 105 3.26 2.23 -5.62
C ASN A 105 3.51 2.53 -7.11
N GLY A 106 3.00 3.65 -7.64
CA GLY A 106 3.13 4.04 -9.05
C GLY A 106 2.14 3.36 -10.00
N PHE A 107 1.25 2.48 -9.52
CA PHE A 107 0.19 1.91 -10.36
C PHE A 107 -0.83 3.00 -10.74
N GLU A 108 -1.38 2.93 -11.95
CA GLU A 108 -2.31 3.93 -12.46
C GLU A 108 -3.70 3.34 -12.65
N ILE A 109 -4.71 4.08 -12.19
CA ILE A 109 -6.11 3.78 -12.46
C ILE A 109 -6.69 4.97 -13.22
N VAL A 110 -7.31 4.68 -14.37
CA VAL A 110 -7.99 5.66 -15.21
C VAL A 110 -9.47 5.31 -15.27
N GLU A 111 -10.32 6.29 -15.01
CA GLU A 111 -11.77 6.20 -15.16
C GLU A 111 -12.28 7.36 -16.03
N SER A 112 -13.46 7.18 -16.61
CA SER A 112 -14.09 8.23 -17.41
C SER A 112 -15.61 8.28 -17.22
N SER A 113 -16.18 9.45 -17.46
CA SER A 113 -17.61 9.71 -17.42
C SER A 113 -17.99 10.66 -18.55
N SER A 114 -18.89 10.22 -19.43
CA SER A 114 -19.40 11.01 -20.55
C SER A 114 -20.89 11.30 -20.38
N CYS A 115 -21.32 12.52 -20.68
CA CYS A 115 -22.74 12.85 -20.77
C CYS A 115 -23.24 12.82 -22.22
N VAL A 116 -24.57 12.73 -22.39
CA VAL A 116 -25.21 12.62 -23.70
C VAL A 116 -25.14 13.95 -24.46
N ASP A 117 -25.51 15.05 -23.79
CA ASP A 117 -25.53 16.41 -24.33
C ASP A 117 -24.43 17.27 -23.69
N PRO A 118 -23.49 17.83 -24.49
CA PRO A 118 -22.45 18.74 -24.00
C PRO A 118 -22.98 19.93 -23.17
N LYS A 119 -24.21 20.39 -23.42
CA LYS A 119 -24.82 21.48 -22.64
C LYS A 119 -25.02 21.13 -21.17
N ASN A 120 -25.12 19.83 -20.86
CA ASN A 120 -25.27 19.31 -19.51
C ASN A 120 -23.93 18.81 -18.93
N TYR A 121 -22.80 19.09 -19.60
CA TYR A 121 -21.50 18.67 -19.13
C TYR A 121 -21.07 19.43 -17.87
N SER A 122 -20.52 18.70 -16.91
CA SER A 122 -19.85 19.23 -15.73
C SER A 122 -18.65 18.35 -15.43
N GLU A 123 -17.46 18.95 -15.50
CA GLU A 123 -16.20 18.25 -15.20
C GLU A 123 -16.20 17.75 -13.75
N GLU A 124 -16.73 18.56 -12.83
CA GLU A 124 -16.84 18.26 -11.40
C GLU A 124 -17.68 17.01 -11.14
N TYR A 125 -18.92 16.95 -11.67
CA TYR A 125 -19.78 15.77 -11.50
C TYR A 125 -19.17 14.53 -12.18
N GLY A 126 -18.57 14.69 -13.36
CA GLY A 126 -17.87 13.59 -14.01
C GLY A 126 -16.69 13.08 -13.18
N ALA A 127 -15.95 13.99 -12.53
CA ALA A 127 -14.81 13.65 -11.69
C ALA A 127 -15.24 12.95 -10.40
N GLU A 128 -16.32 13.39 -9.76
CA GLU A 128 -16.87 12.72 -8.56
C GLU A 128 -17.22 11.26 -8.85
N ILE A 129 -17.94 11.00 -9.95
CA ILE A 129 -18.32 9.64 -10.38
C ILE A 129 -17.06 8.79 -10.64
N CYS A 130 -16.06 9.35 -11.32
CA CYS A 130 -14.81 8.64 -11.58
C CYS A 130 -14.07 8.34 -10.29
N MET A 131 -13.99 9.30 -9.37
CA MET A 131 -13.30 9.15 -8.09
C MET A 131 -13.95 8.09 -7.20
N GLU A 132 -15.28 8.00 -7.18
CA GLU A 132 -15.98 6.93 -6.47
C GLU A 132 -15.56 5.55 -7.01
N ARG A 133 -15.58 5.37 -8.33
CA ARG A 133 -15.16 4.11 -8.98
C ARG A 133 -13.69 3.79 -8.73
N ILE A 134 -12.81 4.79 -8.81
CA ILE A 134 -11.38 4.62 -8.52
C ILE A 134 -11.18 4.17 -7.07
N LYS A 135 -11.82 4.83 -6.10
CA LYS A 135 -11.71 4.44 -4.68
C LYS A 135 -12.22 3.03 -4.43
N ASN A 136 -13.33 2.64 -5.05
CA ASN A 136 -13.85 1.26 -4.97
C ASN A 136 -12.83 0.25 -5.51
N LYS A 137 -12.17 0.55 -6.64
CA LYS A 137 -11.09 -0.30 -7.18
C LYS A 137 -9.88 -0.39 -6.25
N ILE A 138 -9.44 0.72 -5.67
CA ILE A 138 -8.34 0.72 -4.70
C ILE A 138 -8.71 -0.14 -3.50
N TRP A 139 -9.93 -0.02 -2.99
CA TRP A 139 -10.42 -0.84 -1.89
C TRP A 139 -10.37 -2.32 -2.21
N GLU A 140 -10.87 -2.72 -3.38
CA GLU A 140 -10.82 -4.10 -3.88
C GLU A 140 -9.37 -4.61 -3.93
N LEU A 141 -8.45 -3.83 -4.52
CA LEU A 141 -7.04 -4.19 -4.65
C LEU A 141 -6.32 -4.31 -3.30
N LEU A 142 -6.55 -3.37 -2.39
CA LEU A 142 -5.96 -3.42 -1.05
C LEU A 142 -6.55 -4.59 -0.23
N GLY A 143 -7.84 -4.89 -0.41
CA GLY A 143 -8.48 -6.07 0.18
C GLY A 143 -7.87 -7.37 -0.33
N PHE A 144 -7.70 -7.50 -1.65
CA PHE A 144 -7.00 -8.63 -2.27
C PHE A 144 -5.56 -8.78 -1.74
N LEU A 145 -4.84 -7.67 -1.60
CA LEU A 145 -3.48 -7.66 -1.08
C LEU A 145 -3.43 -8.15 0.38
N LEU A 146 -4.33 -7.67 1.24
CA LEU A 146 -4.44 -8.10 2.64
C LEU A 146 -4.82 -9.58 2.76
N GLN A 147 -5.79 -10.04 1.97
CA GLN A 147 -6.18 -11.45 1.91
C GLN A 147 -4.99 -12.35 1.55
N THR A 148 -4.23 -11.93 0.52
CA THR A 148 -3.02 -12.62 0.08
C THR A 148 -1.94 -12.62 1.17
N ALA A 149 -1.76 -11.48 1.86
CA ALA A 149 -0.79 -11.33 2.93
C ALA A 149 -1.09 -12.24 4.14
N TRP A 150 -2.37 -12.47 4.42
CA TRP A 150 -2.82 -13.28 5.55
C TRP A 150 -2.84 -14.79 5.24
N HIS A 151 -3.41 -15.18 4.09
CA HIS A 151 -3.61 -16.60 3.76
C HIS A 151 -2.57 -17.20 2.81
N GLY A 152 -1.73 -16.35 2.21
CA GLY A 152 -0.80 -16.74 1.16
C GLY A 152 -1.48 -17.01 -0.19
N ILE A 153 -0.69 -17.53 -1.13
CA ILE A 153 -1.14 -18.01 -2.44
C ILE A 153 -1.01 -19.54 -2.41
N ARG A 154 -2.08 -20.26 -2.74
CA ARG A 154 -2.14 -21.73 -2.73
C ARG A 154 -2.36 -22.27 -4.13
#